data_AF-A0A3R9EMC4-F1
#
_entry.id   AF-A0A3R9EMC4-F1
#
_cell.length_a   1.000
_cell.length_b   1.000
_cell.length_c   1.000
_cell.angle_alpha   90.00
_cell.angle_beta   90.00
_cell.angle_gamma   90.00
#
_symmetry.space_group_name_H-M   'P 1'
#
loop_
_entity.id
_entity.type
_entity.pdbx_description
1 polymer ?
#
loop_
_entity_poly.entity_id
_entity_poly.type
_entity_poly.pdbx_seq_one_letter_code
_entity_poly.pdbx_strand_id
1 'polypeptide(L)'
;MSRRNNDAVTIHSILDWIEENLESPLSLEKVSERSGYSKWHLQRMFKKETGHSLGQYIRNRKLTEIAQQLKSSNEPILFLAERYGFESQQTLTRTFKNYFSLPPHKFRVNATANDALYLHRINH
;
A
#
# COMPACT_ATOMS: atom_id res chain seq x y z
N MET A 1 -7.52 -22.85 -22.45
CA MET A 1 -7.12 -21.55 -21.86
C MET A 1 -5.70 -21.68 -21.32
N SER A 2 -4.78 -20.77 -21.69
CA SER A 2 -3.35 -20.87 -21.34
C SER A 2 -3.11 -20.42 -19.89
N ARG A 3 -2.19 -21.07 -19.16
CA ARG A 3 -1.84 -20.76 -17.75
C ARG A 3 -1.63 -19.25 -17.49
N ARG A 4 -1.06 -18.52 -18.46
CA ARG A 4 -0.83 -17.06 -18.36
C ARG A 4 -2.11 -16.23 -18.17
N ASN A 5 -3.25 -16.63 -18.74
CA ASN A 5 -4.49 -15.86 -18.57
C ASN A 5 -5.06 -16.00 -17.16
N ASN A 6 -4.84 -17.14 -16.49
CA ASN A 6 -5.33 -17.37 -15.14
C ASN A 6 -4.51 -16.60 -14.10
N ASP A 7 -3.21 -16.43 -14.36
CA ASP A 7 -2.30 -15.65 -13.53
C ASP A 7 -2.72 -14.17 -13.49
N ALA A 8 -2.97 -13.56 -14.65
CA ALA A 8 -3.39 -12.17 -14.75
C ALA A 8 -4.73 -11.91 -14.03
N VAL A 9 -5.73 -12.78 -14.25
CA VAL A 9 -7.04 -12.68 -13.55
C VAL A 9 -6.87 -12.79 -12.04
N THR A 10 -6.02 -13.71 -11.57
CA THR A 10 -5.74 -13.84 -10.13
C THR A 10 -5.09 -12.58 -9.57
N ILE A 11 -4.08 -12.02 -10.26
CA ILE A 11 -3.39 -10.82 -9.80
C ILE A 11 -4.33 -9.60 -9.78
N HIS A 12 -5.23 -9.47 -10.76
CA HIS A 12 -6.23 -8.41 -10.77
C HIS A 12 -7.18 -8.50 -9.56
N SER A 13 -7.70 -9.69 -9.26
CA SER A 13 -8.52 -9.90 -8.07
C SER A 13 -7.77 -9.61 -6.75
N ILE A 14 -6.46 -9.94 -6.70
CA ILE A 14 -5.62 -9.63 -5.55
C ILE A 14 -5.36 -8.12 -5.43
N LEU A 15 -5.20 -7.40 -6.54
CA LEU A 15 -5.09 -5.94 -6.52
C LEU A 15 -6.34 -5.31 -5.92
N ASP A 16 -7.53 -5.65 -6.43
CA ASP A 16 -8.80 -5.10 -5.93
C ASP A 16 -8.98 -5.39 -4.44
N TRP A 17 -8.67 -6.62 -4.03
CA TRP A 17 -8.76 -6.98 -2.61
C TRP A 17 -7.78 -6.19 -1.74
N ILE A 18 -6.55 -5.97 -2.20
CA ILE A 18 -5.58 -5.14 -1.47
C ILE A 18 -6.13 -3.74 -1.28
N GLU A 19 -6.70 -3.13 -2.33
CA GLU A 19 -7.30 -1.79 -2.28
C GLU A 19 -8.39 -1.67 -1.23
N GLU A 20 -9.31 -2.63 -1.20
CA GLU A 20 -10.41 -2.69 -0.23
C GLU A 20 -9.94 -2.90 1.21
N ASN A 21 -8.69 -3.35 1.41
CA ASN A 21 -8.17 -3.75 2.73
C ASN A 21 -6.95 -2.91 3.18
N LEU A 22 -6.62 -1.81 2.50
CA LEU A 22 -5.46 -0.96 2.82
C LEU A 22 -5.53 -0.39 4.25
N GLU A 23 -6.73 -0.07 4.74
CA GLU A 23 -6.97 0.45 6.09
C GLU A 23 -6.95 -0.63 7.18
N SER A 24 -6.38 -1.80 6.91
CA SER A 24 -6.26 -2.88 7.88
C SER A 24 -4.82 -3.39 7.98
N PRO A 25 -4.48 -4.10 9.07
CA PRO A 25 -3.24 -4.85 9.18
C PRO A 25 -3.19 -5.99 8.14
N LEU A 26 -2.75 -5.62 6.94
CA LEU A 26 -2.47 -6.51 5.83
C LEU A 26 -1.08 -7.12 6.04
N SER A 27 -1.05 -8.40 6.38
CA SER A 27 0.15 -9.21 6.32
C SER A 27 0.25 -9.86 4.94
N LEU A 28 1.48 -10.08 4.46
CA LEU A 28 1.70 -10.78 3.18
C LEU A 28 1.17 -12.21 3.23
N GLU A 29 1.10 -12.79 4.42
CA GLU A 29 0.57 -14.11 4.72
C GLU A 29 -0.93 -14.16 4.40
N LYS A 30 -1.73 -13.17 4.86
CA LYS A 30 -3.16 -13.08 4.54
C LYS A 30 -3.42 -12.96 3.04
N VAL A 31 -2.59 -12.17 2.34
CA VAL A 31 -2.70 -12.00 0.88
C VAL A 31 -2.42 -13.34 0.17
N SER A 32 -1.42 -14.08 0.67
CA SER A 32 -1.01 -15.37 0.10
C SER A 32 -2.07 -16.45 0.33
N GLU A 33 -2.62 -16.57 1.53
CA GLU A 33 -3.72 -17.49 1.85
C GLU A 33 -4.92 -17.25 0.93
N ARG A 34 -5.31 -15.99 0.72
CA ARG A 34 -6.43 -15.66 -0.18
C ARG A 34 -6.16 -16.07 -1.62
N SER A 35 -4.93 -15.92 -2.09
CA SER A 35 -4.56 -16.26 -3.46
C SER A 35 -4.52 -17.77 -3.73
N GLY A 36 -4.45 -18.61 -2.69
CA GLY A 36 -4.20 -20.05 -2.82
C GLY A 36 -2.76 -20.40 -3.25
N TYR A 37 -1.89 -19.40 -3.42
CA TYR A 37 -0.49 -19.57 -3.78
C TYR A 37 0.44 -19.34 -2.60
N SER A 38 1.61 -19.98 -2.65
CA SER A 38 2.68 -19.65 -1.72
C SER A 38 3.12 -18.19 -1.88
N LYS A 39 3.55 -17.57 -0.78
CA LYS A 39 4.03 -16.17 -0.74
C LYS A 39 5.06 -15.87 -1.83
N TRP A 40 6.01 -16.77 -2.05
CA TRP A 40 7.04 -16.60 -3.06
C TRP A 40 6.47 -16.62 -4.49
N HIS A 41 5.53 -17.52 -4.76
CA HIS A 41 4.90 -17.60 -6.08
C HIS A 41 4.05 -16.35 -6.34
N LEU A 42 3.23 -15.94 -5.38
CA LEU A 42 2.42 -14.74 -5.47
C LEU A 42 3.28 -13.49 -5.70
N GLN A 43 4.37 -13.31 -4.95
CA GLN A 43 5.29 -12.18 -5.13
C GLN A 43 5.88 -12.14 -6.53
N ARG A 44 6.25 -13.31 -7.10
CA ARG A 44 6.79 -13.39 -8.46
C ARG A 44 5.74 -13.07 -9.51
N MET A 45 4.54 -13.63 -9.39
CA MET A 45 3.43 -13.35 -10.30
C MET A 45 3.07 -11.86 -10.25
N PHE A 46 2.89 -11.31 -9.05
CA PHE A 46 2.55 -9.90 -8.87
C PHE A 46 3.60 -8.98 -9.50
N LYS A 47 4.89 -9.26 -9.30
CA LYS A 47 5.97 -8.48 -9.93
C LYS A 47 6.00 -8.62 -11.45
N LYS A 48 5.72 -9.82 -11.97
CA LYS A 48 5.68 -10.08 -13.41
C LYS A 48 4.54 -9.31 -14.09
N GLU A 49 3.37 -9.26 -13.47
CA GLU A 49 2.19 -8.60 -14.03
C GLU A 49 2.18 -7.08 -13.79
N THR A 50 2.62 -6.60 -12.62
CA THR A 50 2.51 -5.18 -12.24
C THR A 50 3.81 -4.38 -12.33
N GLY A 51 4.96 -5.06 -12.49
CA GLY A 51 6.29 -4.45 -12.38
C GLY A 51 6.73 -4.10 -10.94
N HIS A 52 5.83 -4.19 -9.96
CA HIS A 52 6.08 -3.79 -8.58
C HIS A 52 6.24 -5.00 -7.66
N SER A 53 7.01 -4.87 -6.57
CA SER A 53 6.95 -5.89 -5.53
C SER A 53 5.66 -5.72 -4.72
N LEU A 54 5.00 -6.83 -4.40
CA LEU A 54 3.73 -6.82 -3.65
C LEU A 54 3.82 -5.99 -2.35
N GLY A 55 4.85 -6.23 -1.55
CA GLY A 55 5.04 -5.50 -0.28
C GLY A 55 5.33 -4.01 -0.47
N GLN A 56 6.04 -3.63 -1.54
CA GLN A 56 6.29 -2.22 -1.85
C GLN A 56 5.00 -1.54 -2.33
N TYR A 57 4.21 -2.22 -3.17
CA TYR A 57 2.94 -1.72 -3.65
C TYR A 57 1.99 -1.41 -2.49
N ILE A 58 1.73 -2.41 -1.62
CA ILE A 58 0.86 -2.24 -0.43
C ILE A 58 1.35 -1.06 0.41
N ARG A 59 2.65 -1.01 0.72
CA ARG A 59 3.21 0.05 1.56
C ARG A 59 3.04 1.43 0.93
N ASN A 60 3.39 1.60 -0.35
CA ASN A 60 3.29 2.88 -1.05
C ASN A 60 1.84 3.35 -1.18
N ARG A 61 0.90 2.42 -1.39
CA ARG A 61 -0.53 2.73 -1.38
C ARG A 61 -1.01 3.19 -0.02
N LYS A 62 -0.70 2.48 1.06
CA LYS A 62 -0.99 2.93 2.43
C LYS A 62 -0.44 4.32 2.72
N LEU A 63 0.81 4.60 2.32
CA LEU A 63 1.41 5.92 2.51
C LEU A 63 0.69 7.01 1.73
N THR A 64 0.23 6.71 0.51
CA THR A 64 -0.56 7.64 -0.32
C THR A 64 -1.91 7.95 0.32
N GLU A 65 -2.64 6.94 0.80
CA GLU A 65 -3.91 7.16 1.52
C GLU A 65 -3.71 7.96 2.81
N ILE A 66 -2.67 7.64 3.60
CA ILE A 66 -2.31 8.42 4.80
C ILE A 66 -2.00 9.87 4.41
N ALA A 67 -1.25 10.11 3.33
CA ALA A 67 -0.94 11.46 2.88
C ALA A 67 -2.20 12.26 2.52
N GLN A 68 -3.19 11.62 1.89
CA GLN A 68 -4.49 12.23 1.62
C GLN A 68 -5.23 12.54 2.92
N GLN A 69 -5.31 11.59 3.86
CA GLN A 69 -5.94 11.81 5.17
C GLN A 69 -5.27 12.93 5.97
N LEU A 70 -3.95 13.04 5.91
CA LEU A 70 -3.22 14.14 6.56
C LEU A 70 -3.57 15.52 5.98
N LYS A 71 -4.02 15.60 4.72
CA LYS A 71 -4.45 16.85 4.06
C LYS A 71 -5.94 17.12 4.25
N SER A 72 -6.78 16.09 4.25
CA SER A 72 -8.24 16.22 4.28
C SER A 72 -8.84 16.19 5.69
N SER A 73 -8.09 15.70 6.69
CA SER A 73 -8.58 15.56 8.06
C SER A 73 -7.53 16.00 9.10
N ASN A 74 -7.96 16.08 10.35
CA ASN A 74 -7.07 16.34 11.49
C ASN A 74 -6.86 15.09 12.36
N GLU A 75 -7.06 13.90 11.80
CA GLU A 75 -6.87 12.63 12.53
C GLU A 75 -5.46 12.54 13.13
N PRO A 76 -5.30 12.03 14.37
CA PRO A 76 -3.97 11.89 14.98
C PRO A 76 -3.05 10.97 14.16
N ILE A 77 -1.77 11.31 14.06
CA ILE A 77 -0.78 10.49 13.31
C ILE A 77 -0.68 9.08 13.93
N LEU A 78 -0.81 8.96 15.26
CA LEU A 78 -0.86 7.68 15.95
C LEU A 78 -2.05 6.83 15.49
N PHE A 79 -3.24 7.44 15.42
CA PHE A 79 -4.45 6.75 14.94
C PHE A 79 -4.30 6.28 13.49
N LEU A 80 -3.74 7.13 12.61
CA LEU A 80 -3.42 6.74 11.24
C LEU A 80 -2.39 5.60 11.18
N ALA A 81 -1.40 5.57 12.06
CA ALA A 81 -0.45 4.47 12.13
C ALA A 81 -1.16 3.15 12.46
N GLU A 82 -1.98 3.15 13.51
CA GLU A 82 -2.73 1.96 13.96
C GLU A 82 -3.73 1.48 12.90
N ARG A 83 -4.55 2.39 12.36
CA ARG A 83 -5.54 2.10 11.31
C ARG A 83 -4.89 1.42 10.12
N TYR A 84 -3.79 1.96 9.61
CA TYR A 84 -3.08 1.37 8.47
C TYR A 84 -2.12 0.22 8.84
N GLY A 85 -2.14 -0.26 10.09
CA GLY A 85 -1.41 -1.44 10.54
C GLY A 85 0.09 -1.26 10.71
N PHE A 86 0.55 -0.04 11.01
CA PHE A 86 1.92 0.21 11.44
C PHE A 86 2.06 -0.09 12.95
N GLU A 87 3.12 -0.80 13.32
CA GLU A 87 3.38 -1.18 14.73
C GLU A 87 3.55 0.01 15.68
N SER A 88 3.91 1.17 15.15
CA SER A 88 4.06 2.40 15.93
C SER A 88 4.03 3.65 15.06
N GLN A 89 3.75 4.79 15.68
CA GLN A 89 3.89 6.10 15.05
C GLN A 89 5.31 6.35 14.53
N GLN A 90 6.34 5.84 15.21
CA GLN A 90 7.75 5.98 14.82
C GLN A 90 8.01 5.21 13.52
N THR A 91 7.48 4.00 13.39
CA THR A 91 7.57 3.19 12.17
C THR A 91 6.88 3.89 11.00
N LEU A 92 5.68 4.43 11.22
CA LEU A 92 5.00 5.25 10.20
C LEU A 92 5.85 6.46 9.82
N THR A 93 6.32 7.24 10.79
CA THR A 93 7.08 8.48 10.55
C THR A 93 8.34 8.23 9.73
N ARG A 94 9.12 7.19 10.05
CA ARG A 94 10.32 6.80 9.30
C ARG A 94 9.97 6.41 7.86
N THR A 95 8.95 5.57 7.70
CA THR A 95 8.56 5.05 6.38
C THR A 95 7.99 6.15 5.50
N PHE A 96 7.14 7.01 6.07
CA PHE A 96 6.54 8.15 5.37
C PHE A 96 7.60 9.17 4.96
N LYS A 97 8.54 9.50 5.85
CA LYS A 97 9.67 10.39 5.52
C LYS A 97 10.54 9.81 4.41
N ASN A 98 10.80 8.50 4.40
CA ASN A 98 11.59 7.89 3.33
C ASN A 98 10.89 7.95 1.96
N TYR A 99 9.56 7.96 1.95
CA TYR A 99 8.77 7.98 0.72
C TYR A 99 8.50 9.41 0.21
N PHE A 100 8.04 10.30 1.08
CA PHE A 100 7.68 11.68 0.74
C PHE A 100 8.77 12.72 1.03
N SER A 101 9.94 12.29 1.52
CA SER A 101 11.04 13.16 2.00
C SER A 101 10.68 14.10 3.16
N LEU A 102 9.45 14.03 3.69
CA LEU A 102 8.94 14.87 4.77
C LEU A 102 8.24 14.02 5.85
N PRO A 103 8.41 14.33 7.14
CA PRO A 103 7.63 13.70 8.21
C PRO A 103 6.12 13.99 8.10
N PRO A 104 5.24 13.08 8.57
CA PRO A 104 3.77 13.24 8.49
C PRO A 104 3.25 14.59 9.02
N HIS A 105 3.73 15.04 10.18
CA HIS A 105 3.32 16.31 10.76
C HIS A 105 3.70 17.51 9.87
N LYS A 106 4.91 17.51 9.32
CA LYS A 106 5.34 18.57 8.40
C LYS A 106 4.55 18.51 7.09
N PHE A 107 4.21 17.31 6.62
CA PHE A 107 3.40 17.11 5.41
C PHE A 107 1.99 17.69 5.58
N ARG A 108 1.37 17.54 6.75
CA ARG A 108 0.07 18.14 7.08
C ARG A 108 0.08 19.67 6.99
N VAL A 109 1.13 20.31 7.52
CA VAL A 109 1.21 21.77 7.62
C VAL A 109 1.62 22.41 6.28
N ASN A 110 2.39 21.71 5.45
CA ASN A 110 2.86 22.23 4.16
C ASN A 110 1.90 21.86 3.04
N ALA A 111 1.10 22.83 2.58
CA ALA A 111 0.18 22.67 1.46
C ALA A 111 0.89 22.35 0.12
N THR A 112 2.19 22.65 -0.01
CA THR A 112 3.01 22.35 -1.20
C THR A 112 3.65 20.96 -1.14
N ALA A 113 3.01 20.01 -0.47
CA ALA A 113 3.43 18.62 -0.50
C ALA A 113 3.22 18.04 -1.90
N ASN A 114 4.29 17.48 -2.47
CA ASN A 114 4.34 17.02 -3.85
C ASN A 114 3.42 15.81 -4.09
N ASP A 115 2.23 16.08 -4.62
CA ASP A 115 1.24 15.04 -5.00
C ASP A 115 1.78 14.11 -6.09
N ALA A 116 2.86 14.48 -6.78
CA ALA A 116 3.50 13.64 -7.81
C ALA A 116 4.05 12.31 -7.25
N LEU A 117 4.19 12.17 -5.93
CA LEU A 117 4.62 10.93 -5.28
C LEU A 117 3.46 9.99 -4.93
N TYR A 118 2.22 10.35 -5.24
CA TYR A 118 1.07 9.48 -4.99
C TYR A 118 1.12 8.27 -5.91
N LEU A 119 1.18 7.09 -5.29
CA LEU A 119 0.95 5.86 -6.00
C LEU A 119 -0.56 5.67 -6.14
N HIS A 120 -1.04 5.71 -7.37
CA HIS A 120 -2.44 5.43 -7.67
C HIS A 120 -2.68 3.93 -7.82
N ARG A 121 -3.95 3.55 -7.69
CA ARG A 121 -4.40 2.17 -7.97
C ARG A 121 -4.05 1.78 -9.41
N ILE A 122 -3.56 0.56 -9.56
CA ILE A 122 -3.29 -0.01 -10.88
C ILE A 122 -4.64 -0.42 -11.47
N ASN A 123 -5.16 0.41 -12.38
CA ASN A 123 -6.33 0.07 -13.20
C ASN A 123 -5.89 -0.86 -14.32
N HIS A 124 -6.70 -1.87 -14.61
CA HIS A 124 -6.49 -2.87 -15.65
C HIS A 124 -7.72 -3.00 -16.55
#